data_AF-A0A2X2Y8A0-F1
#
_entry.id   AF-A0A2X2Y8A0-F1
#
_cell.length_a   1.000
_cell.length_b   1.000
_cell.length_c   1.000
_cell.angle_alpha   90.00
_cell.angle_beta   90.00
_cell.angle_gamma   90.00
#
_symmetry.space_group_name_H-M   'P 1'
#
loop_
_entity.id
_entity.type
_entity.pdbx_description
1 polymer ?
#
loop_
_entity_poly.entity_id
_entity_poly.type
_entity_poly.pdbx_seq_one_letter_code
_entity_poly.pdbx_strand_id
1 'polypeptide(L)'
;MKERYFKENLEDKKSYIYKNRKIIGENVKKIIGQNGYTKSSFCKLSGISRPTLDKVINGSIDSSTTLKTHICKILNVLDLSLEDLINFNSEVYEKDNFKIAASNSAPKDYEMSSEAKEVFEIIYDLVSLCEIYK
;
A
#
# COMPACT_ATOMS: atom_id res chain seq x y z
N MET A 1 -23.69 18.97 -22.11
CA MET A 1 -23.08 17.82 -22.81
C MET A 1 -21.80 17.32 -22.12
N LYS A 2 -20.79 18.18 -21.90
CA LYS A 2 -19.52 17.80 -21.21
C LYS A 2 -19.71 17.17 -19.82
N GLU A 3 -20.71 17.63 -19.06
CA GLU A 3 -20.99 17.15 -17.70
C GLU A 3 -21.56 15.72 -17.65
N ARG A 4 -22.28 15.28 -18.69
CA ARG A 4 -22.77 13.89 -18.82
C ARG A 4 -21.65 12.94 -19.19
N TYR A 5 -20.82 13.29 -20.18
CA TYR A 5 -19.65 12.50 -20.59
C TYR A 5 -18.63 12.29 -19.46
N PHE A 6 -18.42 13.30 -18.61
CA PHE A 6 -17.53 13.18 -17.45
C PHE A 6 -18.13 12.24 -16.38
N LYS A 7 -19.44 12.31 -16.13
CA LYS A 7 -20.14 11.43 -15.19
C LYS A 7 -20.19 9.98 -15.67
N GLU A 8 -20.38 9.72 -16.96
CA GLU A 8 -20.36 8.36 -17.54
C GLU A 8 -19.00 7.68 -17.35
N ASN A 9 -17.89 8.35 -17.68
CA ASN A 9 -16.53 7.85 -17.42
C ASN A 9 -16.26 7.58 -15.93
N LEU A 10 -16.85 8.41 -15.06
CA LEU A 10 -16.67 8.32 -13.61
C LEU A 10 -17.40 7.11 -13.01
N GLU A 11 -18.59 6.80 -13.54
CA GLU A 11 -19.45 5.71 -13.09
C GLU A 11 -19.01 4.36 -13.66
N ASP A 12 -18.47 4.36 -14.89
CA ASP A 12 -17.79 3.20 -15.47
C ASP A 12 -16.56 2.82 -14.65
N LYS A 13 -15.72 3.80 -14.28
CA LYS A 13 -14.54 3.55 -13.43
C LYS A 13 -14.91 3.02 -12.04
N LYS A 14 -15.98 3.55 -11.44
CA LYS A 14 -16.49 3.08 -10.14
C LYS A 14 -17.03 1.64 -10.22
N SER A 15 -17.80 1.34 -11.25
CA SER A 15 -18.32 -0.01 -11.53
C SER A 15 -17.18 -1.01 -11.76
N TYR A 16 -16.17 -0.61 -12.54
CA TYR A 16 -14.99 -1.42 -12.82
C TYR A 16 -14.17 -1.73 -11.57
N ILE A 17 -13.87 -0.74 -10.72
CA ILE A 17 -13.20 -0.94 -9.43
C ILE A 17 -13.99 -1.93 -8.56
N TYR A 18 -15.31 -1.77 -8.48
CA TYR A 18 -16.15 -2.62 -7.63
C TYR A 18 -16.21 -4.08 -8.12
N LYS A 19 -16.29 -4.30 -9.44
CA LYS A 19 -16.25 -5.65 -10.03
C LYS A 19 -14.93 -6.36 -9.76
N ASN A 20 -13.83 -5.62 -9.80
CA ASN A 20 -12.47 -6.16 -9.61
C ASN A 20 -11.95 -6.07 -8.17
N ARG A 21 -12.80 -5.71 -7.20
CA ARG A 21 -12.39 -5.37 -5.81
C ARG A 21 -11.54 -6.44 -5.11
N LYS A 22 -11.74 -7.72 -5.42
CA LYS A 22 -10.96 -8.82 -4.84
C LYS A 22 -9.53 -8.82 -5.36
N ILE A 23 -9.36 -8.77 -6.69
CA ILE A 23 -8.05 -8.71 -7.35
C ILE A 23 -7.31 -7.43 -6.94
N ILE A 24 -8.02 -6.30 -6.93
CA ILE A 24 -7.48 -5.02 -6.44
C ILE A 24 -7.00 -5.16 -4.99
N GLY A 25 -7.79 -5.75 -4.11
CA GLY A 25 -7.41 -5.97 -2.71
C GLY A 25 -6.15 -6.82 -2.54
N GLU A 26 -6.04 -7.90 -3.30
CA GLU A 26 -4.85 -8.77 -3.32
C GLU A 26 -3.60 -8.03 -3.82
N ASN A 27 -3.74 -7.26 -4.90
CA ASN A 27 -2.62 -6.49 -5.47
C ASN A 27 -2.18 -5.37 -4.53
N VAL A 28 -3.11 -4.66 -3.89
CA VAL A 28 -2.81 -3.67 -2.84
C VAL A 28 -1.97 -4.32 -1.73
N LYS A 29 -2.35 -5.52 -1.26
CA LYS A 29 -1.60 -6.24 -0.22
C LYS A 29 -0.17 -6.56 -0.68
N LYS A 30 0.00 -7.05 -1.90
CA LYS A 30 1.32 -7.40 -2.47
C LYS A 30 2.20 -6.17 -2.59
N ILE A 31 1.71 -5.09 -3.19
CA ILE A 31 2.46 -3.85 -3.41
C ILE A 31 2.89 -3.20 -2.09
N ILE A 32 1.97 -3.10 -1.12
CA ILE A 32 2.28 -2.56 0.22
C ILE A 32 3.42 -3.38 0.86
N GLY A 33 3.35 -4.71 0.78
CA GLY A 33 4.37 -5.61 1.32
C GLY A 33 5.72 -5.48 0.61
N GLN A 34 5.74 -5.48 -0.73
CA GLN A 34 6.97 -5.36 -1.51
C GLN A 34 7.64 -3.99 -1.35
N ASN A 35 6.87 -2.92 -1.18
CA ASN A 35 7.40 -1.59 -0.86
C ASN A 35 7.83 -1.44 0.63
N GLY A 36 7.80 -2.53 1.42
CA GLY A 36 8.26 -2.54 2.80
C GLY A 36 7.36 -1.81 3.80
N TYR A 37 6.12 -1.49 3.43
CA TYR A 37 5.19 -0.83 4.34
C TYR A 37 4.58 -1.83 5.33
N THR A 38 4.45 -1.41 6.59
CA THR A 38 3.53 -2.06 7.51
C THR A 38 2.11 -1.50 7.29
N LYS A 39 1.08 -2.24 7.70
CA LYS A 39 -0.30 -1.70 7.72
C LYS A 39 -0.38 -0.39 8.51
N SER A 40 0.40 -0.26 9.59
CA SER A 40 0.43 0.94 10.44
C SER A 40 0.91 2.15 9.66
N SER A 41 2.09 2.05 9.06
CA SER A 41 2.71 3.16 8.35
C SER A 41 1.93 3.54 7.12
N PHE A 42 1.43 2.55 6.38
CA PHE A 42 0.59 2.80 5.23
C PHE A 42 -0.74 3.49 5.60
N CYS A 43 -1.38 3.12 6.72
CA CYS A 43 -2.58 3.80 7.22
C CYS A 43 -2.29 5.26 7.60
N LYS A 44 -1.14 5.53 8.24
CA LYS A 44 -0.71 6.90 8.58
C LYS A 44 -0.53 7.75 7.32
N LEU A 45 0.09 7.20 6.26
CA LEU A 45 0.33 7.91 5.00
C LEU A 45 -0.95 8.14 4.18
N SER A 46 -1.81 7.11 4.07
CA SER A 46 -3.03 7.16 3.26
C SER A 46 -4.22 7.84 3.95
N GLY A 47 -4.17 8.03 5.27
CA GLY A 47 -5.30 8.51 6.07
C GLY A 47 -6.48 7.53 6.05
N ILE A 48 -6.23 6.24 5.79
CA ILE A 48 -7.20 5.16 5.87
C ILE A 48 -7.04 4.48 7.23
N SER A 49 -8.15 4.15 7.89
CA SER A 49 -8.09 3.39 9.14
C SER A 49 -7.72 1.92 8.87
N ARG A 50 -7.04 1.28 9.82
CA ARG A 50 -6.66 -0.15 9.69
C ARG A 50 -7.84 -1.07 9.38
N PRO A 51 -9.01 -0.97 10.05
CA PRO A 51 -10.15 -1.83 9.72
C PRO A 51 -10.63 -1.63 8.28
N THR A 52 -10.57 -0.40 7.77
CA THR A 52 -10.97 -0.11 6.38
C THR A 52 -9.93 -0.64 5.39
N LEU A 53 -8.64 -0.51 5.67
CA LEU A 53 -7.59 -1.10 4.85
C LEU A 53 -7.74 -2.63 4.77
N ASP A 54 -8.05 -3.29 5.89
CA ASP A 54 -8.32 -4.73 5.90
C ASP A 54 -9.54 -5.09 5.03
N LYS A 55 -10.61 -4.29 5.06
CA LYS A 55 -11.77 -4.48 4.15
C LYS A 55 -11.42 -4.28 2.68
N VAL A 56 -10.56 -3.31 2.36
CA VAL A 56 -10.05 -3.11 0.99
C VAL A 56 -9.28 -4.35 0.55
N ILE A 57 -8.32 -4.81 1.36
CA ILE A 57 -7.48 -5.98 1.06
C ILE A 57 -8.34 -7.24 0.87
N ASN A 58 -9.36 -7.42 1.69
CA ASN A 58 -10.27 -8.57 1.60
C ASN A 58 -11.34 -8.42 0.50
N GLY A 59 -11.41 -7.28 -0.18
CA GLY A 59 -12.45 -6.99 -1.19
C GLY A 59 -13.88 -6.97 -0.63
N SER A 60 -14.04 -6.65 0.65
CA SER A 60 -15.31 -6.75 1.40
C SER A 60 -15.99 -5.40 1.67
N ILE A 61 -15.63 -4.35 0.92
CA ILE A 61 -16.36 -3.08 0.95
C ILE A 61 -17.56 -3.18 0.01
N ASP A 62 -18.78 -3.04 0.55
CA ASP A 62 -20.03 -3.18 -0.19
C ASP A 62 -20.43 -1.91 -0.98
N SER A 63 -19.93 -0.75 -0.56
CA SER A 63 -20.20 0.52 -1.24
C SER A 63 -19.14 0.79 -2.31
N SER A 64 -19.56 0.79 -3.58
CA SER A 64 -18.70 1.12 -4.72
C SER A 64 -18.13 2.54 -4.65
N THR A 65 -18.89 3.50 -4.11
CA THR A 65 -18.41 4.88 -3.89
C THR A 65 -17.30 4.88 -2.84
N THR A 66 -17.52 4.22 -1.70
CA THR A 66 -16.57 4.15 -0.60
C THR A 66 -15.28 3.45 -1.03
N LEU A 67 -15.41 2.32 -1.73
CA LEU A 67 -14.27 1.59 -2.27
C LEU A 67 -13.45 2.48 -3.21
N LYS A 68 -14.07 3.14 -4.18
CA LYS A 68 -13.38 4.04 -5.10
C LYS A 68 -12.59 5.12 -4.35
N THR A 69 -13.21 5.78 -3.36
CA THR A 69 -12.53 6.82 -2.58
C THR A 69 -11.28 6.28 -1.88
N HIS A 70 -11.34 5.09 -1.30
CA HIS A 70 -10.17 4.49 -0.65
C HIS A 70 -9.10 4.04 -1.66
N ILE A 71 -9.50 3.46 -2.80
CA ILE A 71 -8.56 3.10 -3.87
C ILE A 71 -7.85 4.35 -4.40
N CYS A 72 -8.55 5.47 -4.62
CA CYS A 72 -7.89 6.72 -5.03
C CYS A 72 -6.84 7.20 -4.03
N LYS A 73 -7.11 7.11 -2.71
CA LYS A 73 -6.12 7.44 -1.68
C LYS A 73 -4.90 6.51 -1.73
N ILE A 74 -5.12 5.22 -1.93
CA ILE A 74 -4.06 4.21 -2.04
C ILE A 74 -3.18 4.48 -3.26
N LEU A 75 -3.78 4.70 -4.43
CA LEU A 75 -3.08 5.02 -5.67
C LEU A 75 -2.23 6.28 -5.53
N ASN A 76 -2.74 7.32 -4.86
CA ASN A 76 -1.98 8.55 -4.61
C ASN A 76 -0.75 8.32 -3.71
N VAL A 77 -0.85 7.46 -2.69
CA VAL A 77 0.32 7.13 -1.83
C VAL A 77 1.33 6.27 -2.56
N LEU A 78 0.87 5.35 -3.39
CA LEU A 78 1.72 4.44 -4.14
C LEU A 78 2.31 5.07 -5.42
N ASP A 79 1.76 6.21 -5.85
CA ASP A 79 2.08 6.87 -7.13
C ASP A 79 1.88 5.91 -8.32
N LEU A 80 0.70 5.28 -8.37
CA LEU A 80 0.32 4.28 -9.37
C LEU A 80 -0.98 4.66 -10.09
N SER A 81 -1.13 4.22 -11.34
CA SER A 81 -2.41 4.24 -12.03
C SER A 81 -3.31 3.07 -11.60
N LEU A 82 -4.59 3.13 -11.96
CA LEU A 82 -5.51 2.01 -11.69
C LEU A 82 -5.14 0.79 -12.53
N GLU A 83 -4.68 1.03 -13.75
CA GLU A 83 -4.22 0.02 -14.69
C GLU A 83 -2.99 -0.72 -14.14
N ASP A 84 -2.02 0.00 -13.57
CA ASP A 84 -0.85 -0.60 -12.90
C ASP A 84 -1.26 -1.48 -11.71
N LEU A 85 -2.22 -1.00 -10.92
CA LEU A 85 -2.72 -1.74 -9.75
C LEU A 85 -3.43 -3.04 -10.14
N ILE A 86 -4.19 -3.05 -11.24
CA ILE A 86 -4.96 -4.22 -11.66
C ILE A 86 -4.08 -5.24 -12.38
N ASN A 87 -3.19 -4.76 -13.26
CA ASN A 87 -2.28 -5.61 -14.03
C ASN A 87 -0.98 -5.90 -13.27
N PHE A 88 -0.96 -5.63 -11.97
CA PHE A 88 0.21 -5.80 -11.13
C PHE A 88 0.74 -7.23 -11.20
N ASN A 89 2.01 -7.36 -11.59
CA ASN A 89 2.75 -8.62 -11.60
C ASN A 89 4.00 -8.49 -10.72
N SER A 90 4.05 -9.26 -9.63
CA SER A 90 5.13 -9.25 -8.65
C SER A 90 6.50 -9.62 -9.23
N GLU A 91 6.55 -10.47 -10.24
CA GLU A 91 7.83 -10.95 -10.84
C GLU A 91 8.52 -9.86 -11.67
N VAL A 92 7.75 -8.92 -12.21
CA VAL A 92 8.25 -7.80 -13.01
C VAL A 92 8.58 -6.60 -12.11
N TYR A 93 7.81 -6.42 -11.04
CA TYR A 93 7.91 -5.27 -10.15
C TYR A 93 9.17 -5.27 -9.26
N GLU A 94 9.68 -6.45 -8.87
CA GLU A 94 10.86 -6.57 -7.99
C GLU A 94 12.17 -6.07 -8.60
N LYS A 95 12.29 -5.99 -9.94
CA LYS A 95 13.58 -5.68 -10.60
C LYS A 95 13.92 -4.19 -10.65
N ASP A 96 12.94 -3.29 -10.65
CA ASP A 96 13.18 -1.86 -10.94
C ASP A 96 12.66 -0.87 -9.87
N ASN A 97 11.90 -1.31 -8.86
CA ASN A 97 11.13 -0.39 -7.99
C ASN A 97 11.21 -0.69 -6.47
N PHE A 98 12.38 -1.05 -5.93
CA PHE A 98 12.58 -1.13 -4.48
C PHE A 98 12.54 0.26 -3.83
N LYS A 99 11.34 0.84 -3.66
CA LYS A 99 11.09 1.94 -2.75
C LYS A 99 11.02 1.35 -1.33
N ILE A 100 12.16 1.21 -0.66
CA ILE A 100 12.19 0.83 0.76
C ILE A 100 11.62 2.01 1.55
N ALA A 101 10.36 1.91 1.96
CA ALA A 101 9.78 2.87 2.87
C ALA A 101 10.29 2.61 4.30
N ALA A 102 11.36 3.29 4.71
CA ALA A 102 11.79 3.32 6.10
C ALA A 102 10.66 3.95 6.95
N SER A 103 9.88 3.12 7.64
CA SER A 103 8.71 3.59 8.38
C SER A 103 8.89 3.44 9.89
N ASN A 104 9.12 4.55 10.58
CA ASN A 104 9.04 4.58 12.03
C ASN A 104 7.57 4.51 12.47
N SER A 105 7.09 3.27 12.63
CA SER A 105 5.71 2.98 12.99
C SER A 105 5.42 3.12 14.49
N ALA A 106 6.45 3.43 15.29
CA ALA A 106 6.37 3.57 16.73
C ALA A 106 5.29 4.60 17.16
N PRO A 107 4.54 4.31 18.24
CA PRO A 107 3.79 5.33 18.99
C PRO A 107 4.68 6.51 19.40
N LYS A 108 4.09 7.70 19.63
CA LYS A 108 4.86 8.91 20.00
C LYS A 108 5.68 8.74 21.29
N ASP A 109 5.21 7.91 22.21
CA ASP A 109 5.84 7.67 23.51
C ASP A 109 6.43 6.25 23.60
N TYR A 110 6.68 5.62 22.46
CA TYR A 110 7.27 4.30 22.43
C TYR A 110 8.79 4.40 22.58
N GLU A 111 9.28 3.87 23.69
CA GLU A 111 10.69 3.54 23.84
C GLU A 111 10.93 2.08 23.48
N MET A 112 11.96 1.86 22.65
CA MET A 112 12.38 0.51 22.29
C MET A 112 12.95 -0.21 23.51
N SER A 113 12.51 -1.45 23.74
CA SER A 113 13.02 -2.24 24.87
C SER A 113 14.51 -2.55 24.68
N SER A 114 15.19 -2.89 25.78
CA SER A 114 16.59 -3.32 25.78
C SER A 114 16.84 -4.48 24.82
N GLU A 115 15.95 -5.47 24.80
CA GLU A 115 16.05 -6.65 23.94
C GLU A 115 15.87 -6.29 22.46
N ALA A 116 14.94 -5.39 22.16
CA ALA A 116 14.73 -4.92 20.80
C ALA A 116 15.91 -4.06 20.30
N LYS A 117 16.57 -3.31 21.19
CA LYS A 117 17.82 -2.57 20.87
C LYS A 117 18.94 -3.52 20.49
N GLU A 118 19.17 -4.59 21.26
CA GLU A 118 20.20 -5.58 20.95
C GLU A 118 19.98 -6.22 19.57
N VAL A 119 18.75 -6.61 19.24
CA VAL A 119 18.42 -7.16 17.91
C VAL A 119 18.67 -6.13 16.81
N PHE A 120 18.35 -4.86 17.05
CA PHE A 120 18.55 -3.80 16.07
C PHE A 120 20.03 -3.54 15.78
N GLU A 121 20.90 -3.56 16.79
CA GLU A 121 22.34 -3.42 16.61
C GLU A 121 22.92 -4.57 15.79
N ILE A 122 22.50 -5.82 16.05
CA ILE A 122 22.93 -6.98 15.25
C ILE A 122 22.54 -6.80 13.78
N ILE A 123 21.31 -6.35 13.50
CA ILE A 123 20.86 -6.11 12.12
C ILE A 123 21.70 -5.00 11.47
N TYR A 124 22.00 -3.94 12.22
CA TYR A 124 22.81 -2.83 11.73
C TYR A 124 24.23 -3.29 11.36
N ASP A 125 24.88 -4.06 12.24
CA ASP A 125 26.21 -4.62 11.99
C ASP A 125 26.23 -5.50 10.74
N LEU A 126 25.21 -6.34 10.54
CA LEU A 126 25.09 -7.17 9.34
C LEU A 126 24.95 -6.34 8.06
N VAL A 127 24.15 -5.28 8.09
CA VAL A 127 23.99 -4.37 6.94
C VAL A 127 25.30 -3.66 6.64
N SER A 128 25.98 -3.12 7.65
CA SER A 128 27.30 -2.47 7.50
C SER A 128 28.35 -3.44 6.97
N LEU A 129 28.33 -4.70 7.40
CA LEU A 129 29.19 -5.74 6.84
C LEU A 129 28.94 -5.93 5.35
N CYS A 130 27.67 -6.06 4.94
CA CYS A 130 27.32 -6.20 3.51
C CYS A 130 27.78 -5.01 2.66
N GLU A 131 27.88 -3.80 3.21
CA GLU A 131 28.39 -2.63 2.48
C GLU A 131 29.88 -2.71 2.18
N ILE A 132 30.66 -3.38 3.03
CA ILE A 132 32.11 -3.56 2.86
C ILE A 132 32.41 -4.59 1.75
N TYR A 133 31.55 -5.59 1.59
CA TYR A 133 31.75 -6.71 0.67
C TYR A 133 30.87 -6.63 -0.60
N LYS A 134 30.36 -5.45 -0.94
CA LYS A 134 29.67 -5.17 -2.21
C LYS A 134 30.61 -5.13 -3.40
#